data_AF-A0A2D6D620-F1
#
_entry.id   AF-A0A2D6D620-F1
#
_cell.length_a   1.000
_cell.length_b   1.000
_cell.length_c   1.000
_cell.angle_alpha   90.00
_cell.angle_beta   90.00
_cell.angle_gamma   90.00
#
_symmetry.space_group_name_H-M   'P 1'
#
loop_
_entity.id
_entity.type
_entity.pdbx_description
1 polymer ?
#
loop_
_entity_poly.entity_id
_entity_poly.type
_entity_poly.pdbx_seq_one_letter_code
_entity_poly.pdbx_strand_id
1 'polypeptide(L)'
;MPYLDRKYSYHRRSRSHNLREAGLFVGFSMLAIMLTLFVLGWIAYAFDTQPAQAASGINQQLNYQGKMTDSSGVQVSDQDWNFKFEIYDAETNGNLLWTERWTSSSTAVSTVNGVFSVTLGSLGQSDELADLDWNNDSLWLQVDLNADLDVVADWEENFGTRKRLTSVAYAFNSGLLNGYSATTTLAASSTIPVFDKDLTLNLFTGGVSSTKATSTQLYVGANATVTNNLAVGGYVSSTNYVFGDGGSDFGGAP
;
A
#
# COMPACT_ATOMS: atom_id res chain seq x y z
N MET A 1 49.83 44.33 -78.27
CA MET A 1 48.83 43.51 -77.57
C MET A 1 49.55 42.44 -76.77
N PRO A 2 49.67 42.55 -75.43
CA PRO A 2 50.17 41.45 -74.62
C PRO A 2 49.05 40.80 -73.79
N TYR A 3 49.03 39.47 -73.84
CA TYR A 3 48.27 38.57 -72.99
C TYR A 3 48.58 38.83 -71.51
N LEU A 4 47.55 39.06 -70.69
CA LEU A 4 47.67 39.01 -69.24
C LEU A 4 47.62 37.54 -68.80
N ASP A 5 48.79 36.94 -68.57
CA ASP A 5 48.93 35.67 -67.86
C ASP A 5 48.57 35.88 -66.38
N ARG A 6 47.33 35.54 -66.01
CA ARG A 6 46.83 35.70 -64.65
C ARG A 6 47.21 34.46 -63.85
N LYS A 7 48.35 34.51 -63.15
CA LYS A 7 48.79 33.47 -62.22
C LYS A 7 47.75 33.23 -61.12
N TYR A 8 47.08 32.07 -61.16
CA TYR A 8 46.27 31.59 -60.03
C TYR A 8 47.20 31.02 -58.95
N SER A 9 47.40 31.76 -57.86
CA SER A 9 48.14 31.27 -56.70
C SER A 9 47.21 30.43 -55.80
N TYR A 10 47.34 29.10 -55.88
CA TYR A 10 46.70 28.18 -54.96
C TYR A 10 47.34 28.32 -53.57
N HIS A 11 46.67 29.01 -52.66
CA HIS A 11 47.04 29.01 -51.25
C HIS A 11 46.64 27.67 -50.63
N ARG A 12 47.59 26.73 -50.56
CA ARG A 12 47.39 25.44 -49.87
C ARG A 12 47.26 25.72 -48.37
N ARG A 13 46.04 25.70 -47.83
CA ARG A 13 45.81 25.81 -46.37
C ARG A 13 46.60 24.71 -45.65
N SER A 14 47.33 25.10 -44.60
CA SER A 14 48.21 24.21 -43.85
C SER A 14 47.42 23.10 -43.17
N ARG A 15 47.87 21.85 -43.35
CA ARG A 15 47.25 20.61 -42.84
C ARG A 15 47.02 20.64 -41.32
N SER A 16 47.82 21.42 -40.58
CA SER A 16 47.71 21.57 -39.12
C SER A 16 46.50 22.38 -38.66
N HIS A 17 45.96 23.29 -39.47
CA HIS A 17 44.75 24.06 -39.12
C HIS A 17 43.51 23.15 -39.15
N ASN A 18 43.41 22.33 -40.20
CA ASN A 18 42.32 21.36 -40.36
C ASN A 18 42.32 20.28 -39.25
N LEU A 19 43.49 19.91 -38.73
CA LEU A 19 43.62 18.94 -37.63
C LEU A 19 43.17 19.51 -36.27
N ARG A 20 43.40 20.82 -36.03
CA ARG A 20 42.93 21.50 -34.81
C ARG A 20 41.42 21.70 -34.83
N GLU A 21 40.86 22.10 -35.98
CA GLU A 21 39.41 22.25 -36.17
C GLU A 21 38.69 20.90 -36.10
N ALA A 22 39.28 19.83 -36.67
CA ALA A 22 38.75 18.47 -36.55
C ALA A 22 38.78 17.94 -35.11
N GLY A 23 39.85 18.20 -34.35
CA GLY A 23 39.95 17.82 -32.93
C GLY A 23 38.92 18.53 -32.05
N LEU A 24 38.69 19.83 -32.30
CA LEU A 24 37.62 20.60 -31.64
C LEU A 24 36.23 20.04 -31.96
N PHE A 25 35.95 19.75 -33.24
CA PHE A 25 34.65 19.19 -33.66
C PHE A 25 34.38 17.80 -33.05
N VAL A 26 35.40 16.93 -33.00
CA VAL A 26 35.31 15.62 -32.36
C VAL A 26 35.11 15.74 -30.84
N GLY A 27 35.81 16.68 -30.18
CA GLY A 27 35.64 16.94 -28.76
C GLY A 27 34.21 17.42 -28.40
N PHE A 28 33.67 18.36 -29.17
CA PHE A 28 32.28 18.83 -28.97
C PHE A 28 31.26 17.72 -29.23
N SER A 29 31.51 16.85 -30.22
CA SER A 29 30.63 15.72 -30.53
C SER A 29 30.65 14.66 -29.43
N MET A 30 31.82 14.34 -28.85
CA MET A 30 31.90 13.40 -27.73
C MET A 30 31.25 13.96 -26.46
N LEU A 31 31.41 15.25 -26.18
CA LEU A 31 30.74 15.89 -25.04
C LEU A 31 29.21 15.86 -25.19
N ALA A 32 28.69 16.12 -26.40
CA ALA A 32 27.25 16.08 -26.68
C ALA A 32 26.67 14.67 -26.49
N ILE A 33 27.39 13.62 -26.92
CA ILE A 33 26.98 12.22 -26.73
C ILE A 33 26.97 11.87 -25.23
N MET A 34 28.01 12.24 -24.48
CA MET A 34 28.07 11.99 -23.03
C MET A 34 26.92 12.68 -22.29
N LEU A 35 26.60 13.92 -22.65
CA LEU A 35 25.49 14.66 -22.06
C LEU A 35 24.14 14.00 -22.37
N THR A 36 23.97 13.51 -23.60
CA THR A 36 22.74 12.83 -24.02
C THR A 36 22.57 11.51 -23.26
N LEU A 37 23.63 10.73 -23.10
CA LEU A 37 23.59 9.49 -22.32
C LEU A 37 23.32 9.74 -20.83
N PHE A 38 23.88 10.81 -20.27
CA PHE A 38 23.61 11.22 -18.90
C PHE A 38 22.13 11.61 -18.70
N VAL A 39 21.58 12.41 -19.62
CA VAL A 39 20.17 12.82 -19.57
C VAL A 39 19.24 11.61 -19.76
N LEU A 40 19.56 10.69 -20.68
CA LEU A 40 18.78 9.47 -20.88
C LEU A 40 18.84 8.54 -19.65
N GLY A 41 20.00 8.42 -19.00
CA GLY A 41 20.14 7.66 -17.75
C GLY A 41 19.35 8.28 -16.59
N TRP A 42 19.34 9.61 -16.49
CA TRP A 42 18.57 10.32 -15.47
C TRP A 42 17.06 10.21 -15.69
N ILE A 43 16.61 10.31 -16.95
CA ILE A 43 15.22 10.10 -17.34
C ILE A 43 14.79 8.66 -17.04
N ALA A 44 15.61 7.66 -17.39
CA ALA A 44 15.31 6.26 -17.08
C ALA A 44 15.20 6.01 -15.57
N TYR A 45 16.08 6.61 -14.76
CA TYR A 45 16.02 6.53 -13.30
C TYR A 45 14.73 7.19 -12.75
N ALA A 46 14.29 8.30 -13.33
CA ALA A 46 13.08 8.99 -12.89
C ALA A 46 11.77 8.21 -13.18
N PHE A 47 11.79 7.27 -14.12
CA PHE A 47 10.62 6.46 -14.49
C PHE A 47 10.54 5.11 -13.75
N ASP A 48 11.60 4.67 -13.07
CA ASP A 48 11.67 3.35 -12.40
C ASP A 48 11.10 3.34 -10.96
N THR A 49 10.79 4.52 -10.40
CA THR A 49 10.17 4.63 -9.07
C THR A 49 8.67 4.88 -9.18
N GLN A 50 7.92 3.97 -9.82
CA GLN A 50 6.50 3.88 -9.53
C GLN A 50 6.36 3.02 -8.28
N PRO A 51 6.04 3.59 -7.10
CA PRO A 51 5.78 2.76 -5.93
C PRO A 51 4.66 1.79 -6.29
N ALA A 52 4.90 0.49 -6.07
CA ALA A 52 3.84 -0.50 -6.19
C ALA A 52 2.70 -0.05 -5.26
N GLN A 53 1.60 0.39 -5.87
CA GLN A 53 0.36 0.61 -5.15
C GLN A 53 -0.17 -0.78 -4.84
N ALA A 54 0.18 -1.30 -3.66
CA ALA A 54 -0.59 -2.38 -3.08
C ALA A 54 -2.05 -1.94 -3.09
N ALA A 55 -2.96 -2.81 -3.53
CA ALA A 55 -4.38 -2.50 -3.48
C ALA A 55 -4.70 -2.03 -2.05
N SER A 56 -5.26 -0.83 -1.94
CA SER A 56 -5.94 -0.41 -0.71
C SER A 56 -6.88 -1.55 -0.35
N GLY A 57 -6.91 -1.92 0.94
CA GLY A 57 -7.72 -3.03 1.42
C GLY A 57 -9.17 -2.95 0.96
N ILE A 58 -9.95 -3.96 1.28
CA ILE A 58 -11.42 -3.90 1.13
C ILE A 58 -11.99 -2.56 1.66
N ASN A 59 -13.07 -2.08 1.05
CA ASN A 59 -13.74 -0.87 1.49
C ASN A 59 -14.27 -1.08 2.92
N GLN A 60 -13.59 -0.54 3.95
CA GLN A 60 -13.89 -0.66 5.38
C GLN A 60 -15.10 0.17 5.85
N GLN A 61 -16.19 0.14 5.07
CA GLN A 61 -17.43 0.85 5.34
C GLN A 61 -18.60 -0.13 5.48
N LEU A 62 -19.46 0.09 6.47
CA LEU A 62 -20.61 -0.78 6.75
C LEU A 62 -21.92 -0.09 6.36
N ASN A 63 -22.70 -0.71 5.48
CA ASN A 63 -24.05 -0.25 5.23
C ASN A 63 -24.97 -0.67 6.39
N TYR A 64 -25.71 0.30 6.94
CA TYR A 64 -26.70 0.07 7.98
C TYR A 64 -28.03 0.68 7.55
N GLN A 65 -29.10 -0.11 7.67
CA GLN A 65 -30.46 0.30 7.33
C GLN A 65 -31.38 0.04 8.51
N GLY A 66 -32.26 1.00 8.79
CA GLY A 66 -33.24 0.92 9.85
C GLY A 66 -34.60 1.41 9.39
N LYS A 67 -35.65 0.87 10.01
CA LYS A 67 -37.01 1.41 9.92
C LYS A 67 -37.37 2.03 11.26
N MET A 68 -37.80 3.27 11.21
CA MET A 68 -38.17 4.08 12.36
C MET A 68 -39.70 4.26 12.38
N THR A 69 -40.26 3.98 13.55
CA THR A 69 -41.69 4.15 13.84
C THR A 69 -41.85 4.92 15.13
N ASP A 70 -42.95 5.65 15.26
CA ASP A 70 -43.36 6.25 16.52
C ASP A 70 -43.84 5.19 17.54
N SER A 71 -44.21 5.63 18.73
CA SER A 71 -44.73 4.78 19.80
C SER A 71 -46.06 4.09 19.48
N SER A 72 -46.77 4.54 18.43
CA SER A 72 -48.00 3.92 17.90
C SER A 72 -47.72 2.92 16.78
N GLY A 73 -46.43 2.72 16.41
CA GLY A 73 -46.02 1.84 15.32
C GLY A 73 -46.22 2.44 13.93
N VAL A 74 -46.54 3.74 13.83
CA VAL A 74 -46.68 4.45 12.57
C VAL A 74 -45.29 4.90 12.10
N GLN A 75 -45.03 4.80 10.80
CA GLN A 75 -43.75 5.26 10.24
C GLN A 75 -43.56 6.76 10.52
N VAL A 76 -42.35 7.15 10.88
CA VAL A 76 -42.01 8.57 11.06
C VAL A 76 -42.06 9.31 9.72
N SER A 77 -42.27 10.62 9.78
CA SER A 77 -42.28 11.48 8.59
C SER A 77 -40.92 11.58 7.94
N ASP A 78 -40.92 11.81 6.62
CA ASP A 78 -39.71 12.01 5.84
C ASP A 78 -39.06 13.34 6.24
N GLN A 79 -38.00 13.22 7.03
CA GLN A 79 -37.17 14.34 7.47
C GLN A 79 -35.77 13.87 7.84
N ASP A 80 -34.90 14.84 8.13
CA ASP A 80 -33.55 14.62 8.65
C ASP A 80 -33.58 14.34 10.15
N TRP A 81 -32.65 13.52 10.62
CA TRP A 81 -32.53 13.09 12.00
C TRP A 81 -31.07 13.02 12.44
N ASN A 82 -30.83 13.24 13.72
CA ASN A 82 -29.51 13.12 14.32
C ASN A 82 -29.34 11.71 14.91
N PHE A 83 -28.35 10.96 14.44
CA PHE A 83 -28.04 9.61 14.94
C PHE A 83 -26.62 9.52 15.48
N LYS A 84 -26.45 8.64 16.46
CA LYS A 84 -25.14 8.19 16.93
C LYS A 84 -25.09 6.68 16.85
N PHE A 85 -24.02 6.18 16.24
CA PHE A 85 -23.72 4.77 16.12
C PHE A 85 -22.49 4.47 16.96
N GLU A 86 -22.56 3.40 17.75
CA GLU A 86 -21.48 3.00 18.65
C GLU A 86 -21.26 1.49 18.55
N ILE A 87 -20.01 1.05 18.53
CA ILE A 87 -19.67 -0.38 18.59
C ILE A 87 -19.04 -0.70 19.94
N TYR A 88 -19.50 -1.78 20.55
CA TYR A 88 -19.04 -2.29 21.83
C TYR A 88 -18.55 -3.74 21.74
N ASP A 89 -17.72 -4.14 22.70
CA ASP A 89 -17.21 -5.53 22.84
C ASP A 89 -18.16 -6.50 23.57
N ALA A 90 -19.32 -6.02 24.03
CA ALA A 90 -20.33 -6.84 24.70
C ALA A 90 -21.75 -6.28 24.54
N GLU A 91 -22.74 -7.17 24.65
CA GLU A 91 -24.17 -6.86 24.54
C GLU A 91 -24.62 -5.85 25.61
N THR A 92 -24.08 -5.97 26.82
CA THR A 92 -24.36 -5.08 27.97
C THR A 92 -23.08 -4.81 28.74
N ASN A 93 -22.89 -3.57 29.22
CA ASN A 93 -21.72 -3.15 30.03
C ASN A 93 -20.34 -3.33 29.35
N GLY A 94 -20.30 -3.47 28.02
CA GLY A 94 -19.04 -3.55 27.25
C GLY A 94 -18.29 -2.21 27.14
N ASN A 95 -17.04 -2.29 26.71
CA ASN A 95 -16.20 -1.13 26.38
C ASN A 95 -16.59 -0.56 25.02
N LEU A 96 -16.62 0.77 24.92
CA LEU A 96 -16.81 1.47 23.65
C LEU A 96 -15.54 1.31 22.80
N LEU A 97 -15.70 0.78 21.59
CA LEU A 97 -14.60 0.56 20.65
C LEU A 97 -14.60 1.58 19.51
N TRP A 98 -15.76 2.10 19.14
CA TRP A 98 -15.90 3.04 18.01
C TRP A 98 -17.18 3.86 18.13
N THR A 99 -17.14 5.13 17.71
CA THR A 99 -18.32 6.00 17.63
C THR A 99 -18.35 6.83 16.35
N GLU A 100 -19.54 6.99 15.76
CA GLU A 100 -19.79 7.92 14.66
C GLU A 100 -21.09 8.67 14.88
N ARG A 101 -21.06 9.98 14.63
CA ARG A 101 -22.19 10.89 14.85
C ARG A 101 -22.64 11.50 13.54
N TRP A 102 -23.89 11.25 13.18
CA TRP A 102 -24.59 11.85 12.05
C TRP A 102 -25.45 12.98 12.60
N THR A 103 -25.00 14.21 12.43
CA THR A 103 -25.63 15.39 13.04
C THR A 103 -25.97 16.43 11.99
N SER A 104 -26.96 17.28 12.28
CA SER A 104 -27.31 18.46 11.48
C SER A 104 -26.12 19.39 11.20
N SER A 105 -25.13 19.42 12.10
CA SER A 105 -23.87 20.17 11.95
C SER A 105 -22.83 19.48 11.06
N SER A 106 -23.01 18.20 10.74
CA SER A 106 -22.11 17.41 9.88
C SER A 106 -22.87 16.86 8.68
N THR A 107 -23.45 15.67 8.82
CA THR A 107 -24.33 15.03 7.85
C THR A 107 -25.45 14.35 8.62
N ALA A 108 -26.67 14.87 8.49
CA ALA A 108 -27.85 14.28 9.09
C ALA A 108 -28.33 13.06 8.28
N VAL A 109 -29.13 12.19 8.91
CA VAL A 109 -29.71 11.02 8.25
C VAL A 109 -31.14 11.32 7.84
N SER A 110 -31.42 11.22 6.53
CA SER A 110 -32.79 11.38 6.02
C SER A 110 -33.57 10.06 6.09
N THR A 111 -34.87 10.18 6.33
CA THR A 111 -35.83 9.08 6.28
C THR A 111 -36.74 9.21 5.08
N VAL A 112 -37.07 8.08 4.45
CA VAL A 112 -38.06 7.97 3.36
C VAL A 112 -39.00 6.82 3.67
N ASN A 113 -40.29 7.11 3.85
CA ASN A 113 -41.29 6.21 4.40
C ASN A 113 -40.86 5.56 5.73
N GLY A 114 -40.23 6.36 6.58
CA GLY A 114 -39.65 5.92 7.85
C GLY A 114 -38.47 4.95 7.72
N VAL A 115 -37.88 4.78 6.54
CA VAL A 115 -36.67 3.96 6.34
C VAL A 115 -35.46 4.89 6.13
N PHE A 116 -34.35 4.57 6.76
CA PHE A 116 -33.07 5.22 6.53
C PHE A 116 -31.98 4.23 6.13
N SER A 117 -30.96 4.73 5.44
CA SER A 117 -29.77 3.99 5.05
C SER A 117 -28.54 4.88 5.25
N VAL A 118 -27.53 4.36 5.93
CA VAL A 118 -26.26 5.05 6.16
C VAL A 118 -25.09 4.13 5.80
N THR A 119 -23.98 4.74 5.45
CA THR A 119 -22.71 4.05 5.21
C THR A 119 -21.75 4.45 6.33
N LEU A 120 -21.66 3.61 7.35
CA LEU A 120 -20.82 3.84 8.52
C LEU A 120 -19.33 3.78 8.15
N GLY A 121 -18.52 4.65 8.77
CA GLY A 121 -17.10 4.82 8.44
C GLY A 121 -16.84 5.76 7.27
N SER A 122 -17.87 6.43 6.73
CA SER A 122 -17.72 7.35 5.59
C SER A 122 -17.45 8.80 6.00
N LEU A 123 -17.73 9.18 7.25
CA LEU A 123 -17.63 10.57 7.71
C LEU A 123 -16.19 11.00 8.06
N GLY A 124 -15.25 10.06 8.19
CA GLY A 124 -13.85 10.35 8.52
C GLY A 124 -13.68 11.06 9.88
N GLN A 125 -14.44 10.63 10.89
CA GLN A 125 -14.34 11.15 12.27
C GLN A 125 -13.08 10.60 12.98
N SER A 126 -12.83 11.06 14.22
CA SER A 126 -11.59 10.74 14.96
C SER A 126 -11.34 9.25 15.18
N ASP A 127 -12.39 8.44 15.16
CA ASP A 127 -12.32 6.99 15.31
C ASP A 127 -12.57 6.37 13.93
N GLU A 128 -11.50 5.87 13.28
CA GLU A 128 -11.64 5.20 12.00
C GLU A 128 -12.23 3.80 12.21
N LEU A 129 -13.32 3.50 11.50
CA LEU A 129 -13.93 2.16 11.52
C LEU A 129 -12.95 1.06 11.04
N ALA A 130 -11.95 1.48 10.27
CA ALA A 130 -10.81 0.69 9.81
C ALA A 130 -9.93 0.13 10.95
N ASP A 131 -9.83 0.84 12.07
CA ASP A 131 -8.94 0.51 13.19
C ASP A 131 -9.55 -0.52 14.16
N LEU A 132 -10.84 -0.83 14.01
CA LEU A 132 -11.52 -1.82 14.83
C LEU A 132 -10.97 -3.23 14.58
N ASP A 133 -10.75 -4.01 15.64
CA ASP A 133 -10.41 -5.43 15.50
C ASP A 133 -11.64 -6.24 15.08
N TRP A 134 -11.78 -6.40 13.77
CA TRP A 134 -12.84 -7.21 13.16
C TRP A 134 -12.71 -8.70 13.43
N ASN A 135 -11.60 -9.20 14.00
CA ASN A 135 -11.48 -10.61 14.42
C ASN A 135 -12.18 -10.88 15.75
N ASN A 136 -12.64 -9.85 16.45
CA ASN A 136 -13.42 -10.00 17.67
C ASN A 136 -14.79 -10.63 17.37
N ASP A 137 -15.09 -11.76 18.01
CA ASP A 137 -16.36 -12.49 17.86
C ASP A 137 -17.53 -11.83 18.60
N SER A 138 -17.27 -10.75 19.31
CA SER A 138 -18.20 -10.09 20.23
C SER A 138 -18.33 -8.61 19.92
N LEU A 139 -18.72 -8.25 18.69
CA LEU A 139 -19.01 -6.87 18.29
C LEU A 139 -20.51 -6.58 18.29
N TRP A 140 -20.90 -5.47 18.92
CA TRP A 140 -22.30 -5.10 19.14
C TRP A 140 -22.54 -3.64 18.79
N LEU A 141 -23.48 -3.39 17.88
CA LEU A 141 -23.89 -2.04 17.44
C LEU A 141 -25.00 -1.50 18.34
N GLN A 142 -24.78 -0.32 18.89
CA GLN A 142 -25.79 0.51 19.54
C GLN A 142 -26.15 1.67 18.61
N VAL A 143 -27.44 2.02 18.61
CA VAL A 143 -27.96 3.17 17.88
C VAL A 143 -28.71 4.04 18.87
N ASP A 144 -28.34 5.31 18.92
CA ASP A 144 -29.05 6.34 19.66
C ASP A 144 -29.55 7.40 18.67
N LEU A 145 -30.76 7.90 18.91
CA LEU A 145 -31.37 9.00 18.18
C LEU A 145 -31.44 10.23 19.09
N ASN A 146 -31.18 11.37 18.47
CA ASN A 146 -31.59 12.66 18.99
C ASN A 146 -32.69 13.21 18.08
N ALA A 147 -33.88 13.40 18.64
CA ALA A 147 -35.04 13.86 17.90
C ALA A 147 -35.05 15.38 17.67
N ASP A 148 -34.21 16.12 18.41
CA ASP A 148 -33.99 17.55 18.22
C ASP A 148 -32.86 17.78 17.20
N LEU A 149 -33.21 18.39 16.07
CA LEU A 149 -32.27 18.73 15.00
C LEU A 149 -31.34 19.89 15.38
N ASP A 150 -31.79 20.78 16.27
CA ASP A 150 -31.09 22.03 16.60
C ASP A 150 -30.12 21.88 17.79
N VAL A 151 -30.26 20.81 18.57
CA VAL A 151 -29.38 20.48 19.70
C VAL A 151 -28.49 19.29 19.33
N VAL A 152 -27.18 19.38 19.56
CA VAL A 152 -26.20 18.30 19.23
C VAL A 152 -25.64 17.63 20.50
N ALA A 153 -26.40 17.65 21.61
CA ALA A 153 -25.87 17.33 22.92
C ALA A 153 -26.62 16.24 23.70
N ASP A 154 -27.83 15.87 23.29
CA ASP A 154 -28.70 15.01 24.07
C ASP A 154 -29.14 13.83 23.18
N TRP A 155 -28.80 12.60 23.55
CA TRP A 155 -29.16 11.39 22.81
C TRP A 155 -30.31 10.72 23.55
N GLU A 156 -31.51 11.28 23.42
CA GLU A 156 -32.65 10.97 24.31
C GLU A 156 -33.22 9.57 24.07
N GLU A 157 -33.15 9.08 22.83
CA GLU A 157 -33.75 7.83 22.42
C GLU A 157 -32.67 6.78 22.20
N ASN A 158 -32.51 5.89 23.18
CA ASN A 158 -31.68 4.70 23.06
C ASN A 158 -32.49 3.55 22.49
N PHE A 159 -32.14 3.05 21.30
CA PHE A 159 -32.83 1.92 20.68
C PHE A 159 -32.43 0.56 21.30
N GLY A 160 -32.54 0.46 22.62
CA GLY A 160 -32.49 -0.78 23.40
C GLY A 160 -31.31 -1.71 23.12
N THR A 161 -31.53 -3.02 23.33
CA THR A 161 -30.48 -4.06 23.24
C THR A 161 -29.67 -3.95 21.95
N ARG A 162 -28.36 -3.80 22.14
CA ARG A 162 -27.36 -3.73 21.07
C ARG A 162 -27.51 -4.90 20.11
N LYS A 163 -27.27 -4.66 18.82
CA LYS A 163 -27.38 -5.70 17.78
C LYS A 163 -26.01 -6.29 17.51
N ARG A 164 -25.87 -7.60 17.66
CA ARG A 164 -24.63 -8.30 17.31
C ARG A 164 -24.34 -8.14 15.83
N LEU A 165 -23.13 -7.68 15.51
CA LEU A 165 -22.64 -7.68 14.14
C LEU A 165 -22.33 -9.13 13.75
N THR A 166 -22.82 -9.57 12.59
CA THR A 166 -22.68 -10.95 12.09
C THR A 166 -21.87 -10.98 10.79
N SER A 167 -21.64 -12.16 10.22
CA SER A 167 -20.65 -12.50 9.18
C SER A 167 -20.47 -11.51 8.01
N VAL A 168 -21.47 -10.70 7.67
CA VAL A 168 -21.38 -9.69 6.60
C VAL A 168 -20.42 -8.55 6.99
N ALA A 169 -20.32 -8.19 8.27
CA ALA A 169 -19.31 -7.23 8.75
C ALA A 169 -17.92 -7.90 8.91
N TYR A 170 -17.86 -9.22 9.12
CA TYR A 170 -16.60 -9.98 9.18
C TYR A 170 -15.90 -10.16 7.82
N ALA A 171 -16.55 -9.76 6.72
CA ALA A 171 -15.88 -9.63 5.43
C ALA A 171 -14.70 -8.64 5.50
N PHE A 172 -14.64 -7.77 6.53
CA PHE A 172 -13.47 -6.94 6.82
C PHE A 172 -12.19 -7.73 7.13
N ASN A 173 -12.32 -9.00 7.50
CA ASN A 173 -11.16 -9.87 7.68
C ASN A 173 -10.73 -10.58 6.40
N SER A 174 -11.39 -10.40 5.24
CA SER A 174 -10.99 -11.12 4.02
C SER A 174 -9.62 -10.69 3.49
N GLY A 175 -9.13 -9.53 3.92
CA GLY A 175 -7.76 -9.07 3.66
C GLY A 175 -6.71 -9.63 4.63
N LEU A 176 -7.14 -10.33 5.68
CA LEU A 176 -6.30 -10.88 6.74
C LEU A 176 -6.43 -12.41 6.76
N LEU A 177 -5.35 -13.12 7.11
CA LEU A 177 -5.44 -14.53 7.48
C LEU A 177 -4.90 -14.66 8.91
N ASN A 178 -5.79 -15.04 9.83
CA ASN A 178 -5.52 -15.09 11.28
C ASN A 178 -5.04 -13.74 11.86
N GLY A 179 -5.65 -12.63 11.40
CA GLY A 179 -5.26 -11.27 11.81
C GLY A 179 -3.99 -10.72 11.15
N TYR A 180 -3.35 -11.50 10.27
CA TYR A 180 -2.13 -11.10 9.58
C TYR A 180 -2.40 -10.69 8.14
N SER A 181 -1.90 -9.51 7.77
CA SER A 181 -1.89 -9.06 6.38
C SER A 181 -0.81 -9.80 5.59
N ALA A 182 -1.17 -10.17 4.37
CA ALA A 182 -0.21 -10.59 3.37
C ALA A 182 0.63 -9.37 2.97
N THR A 183 1.95 -9.45 3.17
CA THR A 183 2.82 -8.31 2.85
C THR A 183 4.09 -8.80 2.20
N THR A 184 4.41 -8.14 1.08
CA THR A 184 5.76 -8.05 0.57
C THR A 184 6.46 -6.96 1.39
N THR A 185 6.54 -7.02 2.72
CA THR A 185 7.31 -6.13 3.65
C THR A 185 7.24 -6.73 5.03
N LEU A 186 8.25 -7.54 5.37
CA LEU A 186 8.35 -8.29 6.62
C LEU A 186 8.88 -7.38 7.74
N ALA A 187 8.09 -6.38 8.13
CA ALA A 187 8.45 -5.42 9.17
C ALA A 187 7.87 -5.77 10.57
N ALA A 188 6.94 -6.71 10.64
CA ALA A 188 6.30 -7.15 11.88
C ALA A 188 6.54 -8.64 12.15
N SER A 189 6.61 -8.98 13.43
CA SER A 189 6.87 -10.32 13.98
C SER A 189 5.90 -11.41 13.50
N SER A 190 4.78 -11.01 12.90
CA SER A 190 3.72 -11.92 12.47
C SER A 190 3.05 -11.37 11.20
N THR A 191 3.59 -11.76 10.05
CA THR A 191 3.05 -11.41 8.73
C THR A 191 3.03 -12.65 7.84
N ILE A 192 2.17 -12.66 6.83
CA ILE A 192 2.19 -13.74 5.82
C ILE A 192 3.15 -13.30 4.72
N PRO A 193 4.26 -14.03 4.50
CA PRO A 193 5.19 -13.69 3.44
C PRO A 193 4.55 -13.90 2.08
N VAL A 194 4.77 -12.94 1.18
CA VAL A 194 4.30 -12.99 -0.21
C VAL A 194 5.50 -12.79 -1.13
N PHE A 195 5.46 -13.40 -2.32
CA PHE A 195 6.43 -13.12 -3.37
C PHE A 195 6.26 -11.71 -3.92
N ASP A 196 7.34 -11.08 -4.35
CA ASP A 196 7.26 -9.84 -5.12
C ASP A 196 6.80 -10.07 -6.57
N LYS A 197 6.75 -8.98 -7.35
CA LYS A 197 6.34 -9.00 -8.77
C LYS A 197 7.21 -9.92 -9.65
N ASP A 198 8.44 -10.20 -9.22
CA ASP A 198 9.41 -11.05 -9.92
C ASP A 198 9.40 -12.47 -9.34
N LEU A 199 8.39 -12.81 -8.52
CA LEU A 199 8.23 -14.09 -7.83
C LEU A 199 9.36 -14.42 -6.85
N THR A 200 10.02 -13.40 -6.29
CA THR A 200 11.12 -13.56 -5.34
C THR A 200 10.61 -13.43 -3.90
N LEU A 201 11.05 -14.34 -3.03
CA LEU A 201 10.84 -14.28 -1.58
C LEU A 201 12.13 -13.79 -0.92
N ASN A 202 12.14 -12.54 -0.45
CA ASN A 202 13.31 -11.95 0.19
C ASN A 202 13.15 -11.92 1.72
N LEU A 203 14.05 -12.65 2.41
CA LEU A 203 14.05 -12.82 3.88
C LEU A 203 15.23 -12.09 4.56
N PHE A 204 15.99 -11.26 3.83
CA PHE A 204 17.18 -10.55 4.32
C PHE A 204 16.97 -9.03 4.44
N THR A 205 17.84 -8.35 5.20
CA THR A 205 17.83 -6.90 5.43
C THR A 205 17.83 -6.12 4.10
N GLY A 206 16.67 -5.56 3.74
CA GLY A 206 16.50 -4.75 2.53
C GLY A 206 15.58 -5.36 1.47
N GLY A 207 15.17 -6.62 1.65
CA GLY A 207 13.99 -7.16 0.98
C GLY A 207 12.73 -6.65 1.60
N VAL A 208 11.99 -5.87 0.83
CA VAL A 208 10.73 -5.26 1.20
C VAL A 208 10.74 -4.48 2.52
N SER A 209 11.14 -3.22 2.34
CA SER A 209 11.15 -2.06 3.23
C SER A 209 11.67 -2.25 4.67
N SER A 210 13.01 -2.31 4.73
CA SER A 210 13.90 -1.57 5.65
C SER A 210 13.74 -1.62 7.17
N THR A 211 12.75 -2.28 7.77
CA THR A 211 12.65 -2.28 9.24
C THR A 211 12.28 -3.65 9.80
N LYS A 212 13.32 -4.43 10.11
CA LYS A 212 13.38 -5.48 11.14
C LYS A 212 12.60 -6.78 10.89
N ALA A 213 13.02 -7.58 9.91
CA ALA A 213 12.95 -9.03 10.06
C ALA A 213 13.98 -9.45 11.14
N THR A 214 13.52 -9.78 12.34
CA THR A 214 14.38 -10.17 13.48
C THR A 214 14.75 -11.65 13.51
N SER A 215 14.24 -12.46 12.58
CA SER A 215 14.66 -13.86 12.40
C SER A 215 15.35 -14.04 11.05
N THR A 216 16.64 -14.38 11.10
CA THR A 216 17.56 -14.50 9.96
C THR A 216 17.62 -15.92 9.37
N GLN A 217 16.64 -16.77 9.69
CA GLN A 217 16.70 -18.21 9.40
C GLN A 217 15.52 -18.65 8.51
N LEU A 218 15.83 -19.36 7.44
CA LEU A 218 14.87 -20.14 6.65
C LEU A 218 15.01 -21.62 7.05
N TYR A 219 13.96 -22.21 7.61
CA TYR A 219 13.93 -23.65 7.94
C TYR A 219 13.29 -24.45 6.80
N VAL A 220 14.02 -25.42 6.25
CA VAL A 220 13.53 -26.34 5.23
C VAL A 220 13.54 -27.75 5.81
N GLY A 221 12.36 -28.36 5.98
CA GLY A 221 12.21 -29.62 6.72
C GLY A 221 12.72 -30.88 6.00
N ALA A 222 12.84 -30.87 4.67
CA ALA A 222 13.30 -32.02 3.89
C ALA A 222 14.39 -31.63 2.89
N ASN A 223 14.03 -31.20 1.68
CA ASN A 223 14.97 -30.84 0.63
C ASN A 223 14.65 -29.44 0.07
N ALA A 224 15.68 -28.64 -0.22
CA ALA A 224 15.58 -27.46 -1.08
C ALA A 224 16.31 -27.76 -2.40
N THR A 225 15.65 -27.53 -3.54
CA THR A 225 16.26 -27.69 -4.87
C THR A 225 16.47 -26.31 -5.48
N VAL A 226 17.66 -26.04 -6.00
CA VAL A 226 18.00 -24.78 -6.68
C VAL A 226 18.43 -25.11 -8.11
N THR A 227 17.81 -24.46 -9.10
CA THR A 227 18.08 -24.74 -10.52
C THR A 227 19.38 -24.11 -11.03
N ASN A 228 19.79 -22.99 -10.43
CA ASN A 228 20.96 -22.23 -10.85
C ASN A 228 22.05 -22.27 -9.79
N ASN A 229 22.13 -21.25 -8.93
CA ASN A 229 23.20 -21.10 -7.95
C ASN A 229 22.64 -20.93 -6.54
N LEU A 230 23.28 -21.57 -5.56
CA LEU A 230 23.09 -21.29 -4.14
C LEU A 230 24.34 -20.55 -3.63
N ALA A 231 24.20 -19.24 -3.39
CA ALA A 231 25.27 -18.43 -2.83
C ALA A 231 25.11 -18.29 -1.31
N VAL A 232 26.19 -18.51 -0.54
CA VAL A 232 26.21 -18.35 0.92
C VAL A 232 27.31 -17.36 1.31
N GLY A 233 26.92 -16.21 1.88
CA GLY A 233 27.84 -15.14 2.28
C GLY A 233 28.55 -15.36 3.62
N GLY A 234 28.69 -16.61 4.07
CA GLY A 234 29.21 -16.97 5.39
C GLY A 234 29.59 -18.45 5.45
N TYR A 235 29.45 -19.06 6.63
CA TYR A 235 29.79 -20.48 6.81
C TYR A 235 28.62 -21.39 6.47
N VAL A 236 28.90 -22.45 5.71
CA VAL A 236 28.00 -23.61 5.56
C VAL A 236 28.43 -24.66 6.56
N SER A 237 27.54 -25.04 7.47
CA SER A 237 27.72 -26.22 8.33
C SER A 237 26.78 -27.32 7.84
N SER A 238 27.31 -28.52 7.67
CA SER A 238 26.52 -29.67 7.24
C SER A 238 27.08 -30.95 7.89
N THR A 239 26.21 -31.93 8.08
CA THR A 239 26.62 -33.29 8.47
C THR A 239 27.15 -34.08 7.28
N ASN A 240 26.62 -33.79 6.09
CA ASN A 240 27.08 -34.37 4.84
C ASN A 240 26.95 -33.32 3.72
N TYR A 241 28.08 -32.94 3.13
CA TYR A 241 28.11 -32.09 1.94
C TYR A 241 28.62 -32.91 0.77
N VAL A 242 27.74 -33.16 -0.20
CA VAL A 242 28.05 -33.93 -1.39
C VAL A 242 27.97 -33.00 -2.59
N PHE A 243 29.06 -32.89 -3.34
CA PHE A 243 29.05 -32.22 -4.63
C PHE A 243 28.46 -33.14 -5.70
N GLY A 244 27.67 -32.57 -6.61
CA GLY A 244 27.24 -33.27 -7.82
C GLY A 244 28.43 -33.53 -8.77
N ASP A 245 28.18 -34.29 -9.82
CA ASP A 245 29.17 -34.57 -10.86
C ASP A 245 29.71 -33.25 -11.45
N GLY A 246 31.03 -33.06 -11.42
CA GLY A 246 31.70 -31.83 -11.86
C GLY A 246 31.91 -30.73 -10.80
N GLY A 247 31.61 -30.98 -9.51
CA GLY A 247 31.94 -30.06 -8.43
C GLY A 247 33.45 -29.96 -8.20
N SER A 248 34.07 -28.90 -8.71
CA SER A 248 35.46 -28.54 -8.43
C SER A 248 35.48 -27.19 -7.74
N ASP A 249 36.38 -27.04 -6.76
CA ASP A 249 36.87 -25.78 -6.20
C ASP A 249 36.35 -25.44 -4.79
N PHE A 250 37.09 -25.86 -3.77
CA PHE A 250 37.24 -25.02 -2.58
C PHE A 250 38.26 -23.94 -2.96
N GLY A 251 37.82 -22.95 -3.72
CA GLY A 251 38.66 -21.80 -4.07
C GLY A 251 38.99 -21.04 -2.78
N GLY A 252 40.09 -21.42 -2.13
CA GLY A 252 40.67 -20.64 -1.04
C GLY A 252 41.14 -19.33 -1.64
N ALA A 253 40.50 -18.21 -1.28
CA ALA A 253 41.10 -16.91 -1.50
C ALA A 253 42.47 -16.88 -0.75
N PRO A 254 43.55 -16.39 -1.37
CA PRO A 254 44.79 -16.13 -0.66
C PRO A 254 44.61 -15.08 0.44
#